data_AF-A0A2G9YGD8-F1
#
_entry.id   AF-A0A2G9YGD8-F1
#
_cell.length_a   1.000
_cell.length_b   1.000
_cell.length_c   1.000
_cell.angle_alpha   90.00
_cell.angle_beta   90.00
_cell.angle_gamma   90.00
#
_symmetry.space_group_name_H-M   'P 1'
#
loop_
_entity.id
_entity.type
_entity.pdbx_description
1 polymer ?
#
loop_
_entity_poly.entity_id
_entity_poly.type
_entity_poly.pdbx_seq_one_letter_code
_entity_poly.pdbx_strand_id
1 'polypeptide(L)'
;MKTNIYKKGIIITYTLVFGAIFLLMLSGVLGFALLQLKQSAQKIAWTESLEIAEAGINFYRWCLNHDLVANCAGERDYFDSKGNLLGRFFLQATSTISCSQAVNSRVSVEGWTLKYPQIKRKISVFYGRPSIAQYSYILNSNVWIGEDHEIKGIYHSNGGIRIDGENQSLVTSAKPEWACTSSFGCSFCPISSGCRVQGTDCICPGVFTTTDNSTPDLFIFPYPSFDFAGVTINLSTMKMAAKAGGIYLRPSIEINPQGKGYRLKLRPDNKVEVWIITGLSSTYAYSLEEGWHYDYFIISNQYLYETLPVPSDCSLIFVEDNLWPEGEVKGKVTIASANLINPNLDTDVVLANNINYSLADGSDGLTLIGERNVLIGP
;
A
#
# COMPACT_ATOMS: atom_id res chain seq x y z
N MET A 1 45.68 90.86 -41.93
CA MET A 1 45.57 89.39 -42.07
C MET A 1 45.34 88.77 -40.69
N LYS A 2 44.10 88.33 -40.38
CA LYS A 2 43.77 87.30 -39.39
C LYS A 2 42.26 87.09 -39.41
N THR A 3 41.83 86.13 -40.23
CA THR A 3 40.45 85.61 -40.26
C THR A 3 40.26 84.70 -39.05
N ASN A 4 39.37 85.10 -38.13
CA ASN A 4 38.98 84.28 -37.00
C ASN A 4 37.88 83.31 -37.45
N ILE A 5 38.26 82.05 -37.71
CA ILE A 5 37.32 80.99 -38.08
C ILE A 5 36.68 80.48 -36.79
N TYR A 6 35.41 80.81 -36.56
CA TYR A 6 34.64 80.29 -35.43
C TYR A 6 34.38 78.78 -35.59
N LYS A 7 35.07 77.95 -34.77
CA LYS A 7 34.81 76.50 -34.63
C LYS A 7 33.50 76.22 -33.86
N LYS A 8 32.34 76.66 -34.37
CA LYS A 8 31.03 76.46 -33.71
C LYS A 8 30.23 75.23 -34.19
N GLY A 9 30.69 74.51 -35.22
CA GLY A 9 30.00 73.31 -35.75
C GLY A 9 30.39 71.97 -35.10
N ILE A 10 31.57 71.88 -34.48
CA ILE A 10 32.10 70.62 -33.91
C ILE A 10 31.31 70.15 -32.68
N ILE A 11 30.81 71.09 -31.87
CA ILE A 11 30.06 70.77 -30.63
C ILE A 11 28.74 70.07 -30.98
N ILE A 12 28.04 70.51 -32.04
CA ILE A 12 26.78 69.91 -32.48
C ILE A 12 26.99 68.46 -32.91
N THR A 13 28.05 68.17 -33.68
CA THR A 13 28.36 66.80 -34.12
C THR A 13 28.69 65.89 -32.94
N TYR A 14 29.45 66.37 -31.95
CA TYR A 14 29.72 65.59 -30.74
C TYR A 14 28.45 65.33 -29.91
N THR A 15 27.60 66.34 -29.69
CA THR A 15 26.33 66.16 -28.97
C THR A 15 25.42 65.16 -29.67
N LEU A 16 25.38 65.17 -31.01
CA LEU A 16 24.54 64.27 -31.80
C LEU A 16 25.05 62.82 -31.75
N VAL A 17 26.37 62.61 -31.87
CA VAL A 17 26.98 61.27 -31.78
C VAL A 17 26.88 60.70 -30.36
N PHE A 18 27.26 61.46 -29.33
CA PHE A 18 27.16 60.99 -27.95
C PHE A 18 25.70 60.83 -27.50
N GLY A 19 24.79 61.71 -27.96
CA GLY A 19 23.36 61.58 -27.73
C GLY A 19 22.77 60.32 -28.37
N ALA A 20 23.16 60.00 -29.62
CA ALA A 20 22.73 58.78 -30.29
C ALA A 20 23.23 57.51 -29.59
N ILE A 21 24.51 57.47 -29.20
CA ILE A 21 25.09 56.35 -28.45
C ILE A 21 24.37 56.18 -27.10
N PHE A 22 24.11 57.28 -26.39
CA PHE A 22 23.38 57.26 -25.13
C PHE A 22 21.95 56.73 -25.29
N LEU A 23 21.22 57.15 -26.33
CA LEU A 23 19.87 56.65 -26.62
C LEU A 23 19.86 55.16 -26.98
N LEU A 24 20.86 54.68 -27.72
CA LEU A 24 21.03 53.25 -28.03
C LEU A 24 21.30 52.44 -26.77
N MET A 25 22.23 52.90 -25.91
CA MET A 25 22.51 52.25 -24.63
C MET A 25 21.29 52.25 -23.71
N LEU A 26 20.58 53.38 -23.61
CA LEU A 26 19.36 53.50 -22.80
C LEU A 26 18.27 52.54 -23.28
N SER A 27 18.07 52.44 -24.61
CA SER A 27 17.11 51.51 -25.20
C SER A 27 17.49 50.06 -24.92
N GLY A 28 18.78 49.73 -24.99
CA GLY A 28 19.29 48.39 -24.64
C GLY A 28 19.05 48.02 -23.17
N VAL A 29 19.32 48.94 -22.24
CA VAL A 29 19.08 48.74 -20.80
C VAL A 29 17.58 48.60 -20.49
N LEU A 30 16.73 49.46 -21.07
CA LEU A 30 15.28 49.37 -20.89
C LEU A 30 14.72 48.07 -21.48
N GLY A 31 15.18 47.67 -22.67
CA GLY A 31 14.79 46.41 -23.29
C GLY A 31 15.19 45.19 -22.44
N PHE A 32 16.42 45.21 -21.91
CA PHE A 32 16.88 44.16 -21.00
C PHE A 32 16.07 44.11 -19.69
N ALA A 33 15.76 45.27 -19.10
CA ALA A 33 14.92 45.34 -17.90
C ALA A 33 13.51 44.77 -18.13
N LEU A 34 12.88 45.10 -19.26
CA LEU A 34 11.58 44.54 -19.63
C LEU A 34 11.64 43.02 -19.87
N LEU A 35 12.71 42.53 -20.50
CA LEU A 35 12.92 41.09 -20.68
C LEU A 35 13.08 40.38 -19.34
N GLN A 36 13.86 40.94 -18.41
CA GLN A 36 14.04 40.41 -17.07
C GLN A 36 12.72 40.36 -16.29
N LEU A 37 11.91 41.43 -16.36
CA LEU A 37 10.58 41.45 -15.74
C LEU A 37 9.66 40.38 -16.34
N LYS A 38 9.67 40.21 -17.67
CA LYS A 38 8.88 39.17 -18.33
C LYS A 38 9.33 37.76 -17.93
N GLN A 39 10.63 37.51 -17.89
CA GLN A 39 11.19 36.22 -17.45
C GLN A 39 10.86 35.93 -15.98
N SER A 40 10.98 36.93 -15.11
CA SER A 40 10.60 36.81 -13.69
C SER A 40 9.12 36.46 -13.53
N ALA A 41 8.23 37.17 -14.26
CA ALA A 41 6.80 36.89 -14.24
C ALA A 41 6.47 35.48 -14.77
N GLN A 42 7.16 35.02 -15.81
CA GLN A 42 7.01 33.66 -16.33
C GLN A 42 7.50 32.60 -15.34
N LYS A 43 8.58 32.87 -14.61
CA LYS A 43 9.10 31.99 -13.57
C LYS A 43 8.14 31.87 -12.39
N ILE A 44 7.53 32.97 -11.97
CA ILE A 44 6.47 32.96 -10.96
C ILE A 44 5.29 32.12 -11.45
N ALA A 45 4.80 32.38 -12.67
CA ALA A 45 3.70 31.61 -13.25
C ALA A 45 4.03 30.11 -13.39
N TRP A 46 5.29 29.75 -13.63
CA TRP A 46 5.75 28.36 -13.68
C TRP A 46 5.68 27.66 -12.31
N THR A 47 5.91 28.38 -11.21
CA THR A 47 5.73 27.87 -9.84
C THR A 47 4.25 27.82 -9.48
N GLU A 48 3.49 28.89 -9.74
CA GLU A 48 2.04 28.93 -9.48
C GLU A 48 1.30 27.81 -10.24
N SER A 49 1.73 27.50 -11.46
CA SER A 49 1.17 26.39 -12.24
C SER A 49 1.40 25.03 -11.59
N LEU A 50 2.49 24.85 -10.83
CA LEU A 50 2.74 23.63 -10.04
C LEU A 50 1.78 23.57 -8.85
N GLU A 51 1.62 24.66 -8.11
CA GLU A 51 0.69 24.75 -6.96
C GLU A 51 -0.76 24.47 -7.39
N ILE A 52 -1.17 25.01 -8.54
CA ILE A 52 -2.48 24.73 -9.15
C ILE A 52 -2.62 23.23 -9.48
N ALA A 53 -1.56 22.59 -9.99
CA ALA A 53 -1.57 21.14 -10.25
C ALA A 53 -1.64 20.31 -8.94
N GLU A 54 -0.94 20.73 -7.88
CA GLU A 54 -1.01 20.09 -6.55
C GLU A 54 -2.41 20.21 -5.95
N ALA A 55 -3.07 21.36 -6.11
CA ALA A 55 -4.45 21.55 -5.70
C ALA A 55 -5.39 20.56 -6.41
N GLY A 56 -5.20 20.32 -7.71
CA GLY A 56 -5.98 19.31 -8.45
C GLY A 56 -5.71 17.88 -7.97
N ILE A 57 -4.49 17.55 -7.55
CA ILE A 57 -4.18 16.25 -6.94
C ILE A 57 -4.89 16.10 -5.59
N ASN A 58 -4.86 17.14 -4.75
CA ASN A 58 -5.58 17.14 -3.47
C ASN A 58 -7.10 17.04 -3.66
N PHE A 59 -7.64 17.70 -4.68
CA PHE A 59 -9.04 17.55 -5.07
C PHE A 59 -9.37 16.10 -5.46
N TYR A 60 -8.51 15.43 -6.23
CA TYR A 60 -8.71 14.01 -6.54
C TYR A 60 -8.70 13.13 -5.28
N ARG A 61 -7.78 13.40 -4.34
CA ARG A 61 -7.74 12.69 -3.05
C ARG A 61 -9.05 12.85 -2.28
N TRP A 62 -9.64 14.05 -2.27
CA TRP A 62 -10.95 14.27 -1.68
C TRP A 62 -12.03 13.44 -2.39
N CYS A 63 -12.03 13.38 -3.72
CA CYS A 63 -12.96 12.55 -4.48
C CYS A 63 -12.85 11.06 -4.18
N LEU A 64 -11.63 10.55 -4.04
CA LEU A 64 -11.36 9.17 -3.64
C LEU A 64 -11.97 8.86 -2.27
N ASN A 65 -11.83 9.77 -1.31
CA ASN A 65 -12.33 9.57 0.06
C ASN A 65 -13.87 9.65 0.17
N HIS A 66 -14.57 10.14 -0.87
CA HIS A 66 -16.02 10.30 -0.88
C HIS A 66 -16.72 9.46 -1.97
N ASP A 67 -15.99 8.53 -2.62
CA ASP A 67 -16.50 7.69 -3.70
C ASP A 67 -17.10 8.47 -4.90
N LEU A 68 -16.57 9.67 -5.19
CA LEU A 68 -17.05 10.55 -6.28
C LEU A 68 -16.14 10.56 -7.52
N VAL A 69 -15.25 9.57 -7.64
CA VAL A 69 -14.17 9.52 -8.64
C VAL A 69 -14.67 9.71 -10.08
N ALA A 70 -15.83 9.14 -10.42
CA ALA A 70 -16.42 9.21 -11.77
C ALA A 70 -16.65 10.66 -12.27
N ASN A 71 -16.89 11.61 -11.35
CA ASN A 71 -17.24 12.99 -11.68
C ASN A 71 -16.06 13.96 -11.53
N CYS A 72 -14.87 13.47 -11.16
CA CYS A 72 -13.75 14.33 -10.79
C CYS A 72 -12.77 14.60 -11.93
N ALA A 73 -12.86 13.85 -13.03
CA ALA A 73 -12.06 14.11 -14.22
C ALA A 73 -12.51 15.38 -14.97
N GLY A 74 -11.56 16.01 -15.66
CA GLY A 74 -11.79 17.17 -16.52
C GLY A 74 -11.15 18.46 -16.03
N GLU A 75 -11.53 19.57 -16.69
CA GLU A 75 -11.04 20.91 -16.37
C GLU A 75 -11.81 21.50 -15.18
N ARG A 76 -11.09 22.20 -14.30
CA ARG A 76 -11.65 22.91 -13.16
C ARG A 76 -10.91 24.22 -12.92
N ASP A 77 -11.64 25.18 -12.37
CA ASP A 77 -11.14 26.50 -11.99
C ASP A 77 -10.45 26.46 -10.62
N TYR A 78 -9.36 27.22 -10.47
CA TYR A 78 -8.62 27.38 -9.21
C TYR A 78 -8.68 28.83 -8.72
N PHE A 79 -9.19 29.00 -7.50
CA PHE A 79 -9.42 30.30 -6.88
C PHE A 79 -8.44 30.54 -5.73
N ASP A 80 -8.07 31.81 -5.53
CA ASP A 80 -7.34 32.23 -4.33
C ASP A 80 -8.25 32.26 -3.09
N SER A 81 -7.66 32.53 -1.92
CA SER A 81 -8.40 32.67 -0.65
C SER A 81 -9.40 33.83 -0.61
N LYS A 82 -9.36 34.73 -1.60
CA LYS A 82 -10.26 35.88 -1.76
C LYS A 82 -11.34 35.62 -2.81
N GLY A 83 -11.33 34.46 -3.48
CA GLY A 83 -12.28 34.08 -4.53
C GLY A 83 -11.91 34.54 -5.94
N ASN A 84 -10.69 35.05 -6.18
CA ASN A 84 -10.25 35.42 -7.52
C ASN A 84 -9.77 34.20 -8.29
N LEU A 85 -10.19 34.09 -9.55
CA LEU A 85 -9.74 33.02 -10.45
C LEU A 85 -8.28 33.26 -10.86
N LEU A 86 -7.37 32.40 -10.41
CA LEU A 86 -5.94 32.49 -10.71
C LEU A 86 -5.52 31.63 -11.91
N GLY A 87 -6.17 30.50 -12.09
CA GLY A 87 -5.80 29.53 -13.11
C GLY A 87 -6.77 28.37 -13.19
N ARG A 88 -6.35 27.35 -13.94
CA ARG A 88 -7.14 26.14 -14.15
C ARG A 88 -6.24 24.93 -14.10
N PHE A 89 -6.84 23.79 -13.78
CA PHE A 89 -6.19 22.50 -13.91
C PHE A 89 -7.05 21.53 -14.70
N PHE A 90 -6.40 20.59 -15.39
CA PHE A 90 -7.01 19.46 -16.06
C PHE A 90 -6.60 18.16 -15.38
N LEU A 91 -7.58 17.44 -14.86
CA LEU A 91 -7.39 16.19 -14.15
C LEU A 91 -7.74 15.00 -15.05
N GLN A 92 -6.81 14.06 -15.17
CA GLN A 92 -7.02 12.76 -15.79
C GLN A 92 -6.69 11.67 -14.76
N ALA A 93 -7.54 10.64 -14.69
CA ALA A 93 -7.29 9.49 -13.83
C ALA A 93 -7.57 8.19 -14.60
N THR A 94 -6.67 7.23 -14.46
CA THR A 94 -6.81 5.87 -15.00
C THR A 94 -6.78 4.89 -13.83
N SER A 95 -7.86 4.14 -13.65
CA SER A 95 -7.93 3.10 -12.62
C SER A 95 -7.56 1.73 -13.21
N THR A 96 -6.76 0.96 -12.48
CA THR A 96 -6.54 -0.46 -12.77
C THR A 96 -7.61 -1.26 -12.04
N ILE A 97 -8.38 -2.04 -12.79
CA ILE A 97 -9.45 -2.88 -12.27
C ILE A 97 -8.97 -4.32 -12.20
N SER A 98 -9.17 -4.99 -11.07
CA SER A 98 -8.99 -6.43 -10.91
C SER A 98 -10.18 -6.98 -10.13
N CYS A 99 -10.74 -8.12 -10.54
CA CYS A 99 -11.96 -8.67 -9.95
C CYS A 99 -13.13 -7.65 -9.87
N SER A 100 -13.28 -6.82 -10.90
CA SER A 100 -14.28 -5.73 -10.95
C SER A 100 -14.13 -4.67 -9.85
N GLN A 101 -12.96 -4.57 -9.20
CA GLN A 101 -12.64 -3.54 -8.22
C GLN A 101 -11.43 -2.71 -8.62
N ALA A 102 -11.49 -1.40 -8.39
CA ALA A 102 -10.35 -0.51 -8.61
C ALA A 102 -9.27 -0.76 -7.54
N VAL A 103 -8.14 -1.34 -7.95
CA VAL A 103 -7.04 -1.66 -7.03
C VAL A 103 -6.11 -0.47 -6.85
N ASN A 104 -5.89 0.27 -7.93
CA ASN A 104 -5.08 1.49 -7.91
C ASN A 104 -5.56 2.47 -8.99
N SER A 105 -5.14 3.73 -8.85
CA SER A 105 -5.40 4.83 -9.76
C SER A 105 -4.10 5.57 -10.05
N ARG A 106 -3.76 5.72 -11.32
CA ARG A 106 -2.75 6.67 -11.77
C ARG A 106 -3.45 7.97 -12.15
N VAL A 107 -3.08 9.04 -11.48
CA VAL A 107 -3.69 10.36 -11.67
C VAL A 107 -2.65 11.28 -12.22
N SER A 108 -3.03 12.04 -13.23
CA SER A 108 -2.21 13.10 -13.75
C SER A 108 -3.00 14.40 -13.85
N VAL A 109 -2.43 15.45 -13.27
CA VAL A 109 -3.02 16.78 -13.25
C VAL A 109 -2.06 17.74 -13.95
N GLU A 110 -2.58 18.50 -14.89
CA GLU A 110 -1.89 19.59 -15.54
C GLU A 110 -2.48 20.93 -15.09
N GLY A 111 -1.67 21.81 -14.51
CA GLY A 111 -2.08 23.13 -14.04
C GLY A 111 -1.45 24.27 -14.83
N TRP A 112 -2.17 25.39 -14.97
CA TRP A 112 -1.69 26.62 -15.60
C TRP A 112 -2.40 27.87 -15.06
N THR A 113 -1.72 29.01 -15.14
CA THR A 113 -2.30 30.32 -14.78
C THR A 113 -3.09 30.93 -15.94
N LEU A 114 -4.07 31.80 -15.65
CA LEU A 114 -4.79 32.52 -16.71
C LEU A 114 -3.91 33.50 -17.48
N LYS A 115 -2.91 34.09 -16.81
CA LYS A 115 -2.02 35.10 -17.38
C LYS A 115 -1.00 34.50 -18.34
N TYR A 116 -0.57 33.26 -18.11
CA TYR A 116 0.39 32.54 -18.93
C TYR A 116 -0.08 31.09 -19.21
N PRO A 117 -1.14 30.90 -20.02
CA PRO A 117 -1.75 29.57 -20.23
C PRO A 117 -0.86 28.58 -20.99
N GLN A 118 0.20 29.08 -21.63
CA GLN A 118 1.18 28.27 -22.35
C GLN A 118 2.24 27.66 -21.41
N ILE A 119 2.36 28.18 -20.18
CA ILE A 119 3.29 27.66 -19.17
C ILE A 119 2.48 26.70 -18.31
N LYS A 120 2.68 25.40 -18.55
CA LYS A 120 1.96 24.34 -17.85
C LYS A 120 2.89 23.49 -17.00
N ARG A 121 2.37 22.97 -15.90
CA ARG A 121 3.05 21.98 -15.06
C ARG A 121 2.18 20.76 -14.90
N LYS A 122 2.81 19.59 -14.99
CA LYS A 122 2.12 18.31 -14.87
C LYS A 122 2.69 17.53 -13.69
N ILE A 123 1.80 17.04 -12.84
CA ILE A 123 2.10 16.14 -11.74
C ILE A 123 1.45 14.80 -12.04
N SER A 124 2.12 13.71 -11.66
CA SER A 124 1.57 12.36 -11.72
C SER A 124 1.73 11.69 -10.36
N VAL A 125 0.63 11.15 -9.83
CA VAL A 125 0.59 10.46 -8.54
C VAL A 125 -0.04 9.08 -8.73
N PHE A 126 0.47 8.11 -7.98
CA PHE A 126 -0.09 6.78 -7.87
C PHE A 126 -0.84 6.66 -6.54
N TYR A 127 -2.15 6.41 -6.61
CA TYR A 127 -2.97 6.07 -5.46
C TYR A 127 -3.26 4.58 -5.49
N GLY A 128 -2.90 3.87 -4.44
CA GLY A 128 -3.26 2.47 -4.25
C GLY A 128 -3.46 2.21 -2.76
N ARG A 129 -4.26 1.21 -2.43
CA ARG A 129 -4.29 0.71 -1.05
C ARG A 129 -2.93 0.09 -0.75
N PRO A 130 -2.29 0.40 0.39
CA PRO A 130 -1.07 -0.28 0.79
C PRO A 130 -1.29 -1.78 0.81
N SER A 131 -0.37 -2.54 0.22
CA SER A 131 -0.45 -4.00 0.24
C SER A 131 -0.07 -4.49 1.63
N ILE A 132 -0.83 -5.47 2.16
CA ILE A 132 -0.46 -6.17 3.41
C ILE A 132 0.91 -6.86 3.23
N ALA A 133 1.26 -7.26 2.00
CA ALA A 133 2.54 -7.89 1.69
C ALA A 133 3.77 -6.98 1.87
N GLN A 134 3.61 -5.69 2.20
CA GLN A 134 4.74 -4.83 2.59
C GLN A 134 5.24 -5.12 4.02
N TYR A 135 4.38 -5.72 4.86
CA TYR A 135 4.72 -6.09 6.22
C TYR A 135 5.36 -7.48 6.22
N SER A 136 6.43 -7.63 6.98
CA SER A 136 6.94 -8.96 7.33
C SER A 136 5.99 -9.63 8.33
N TYR A 137 5.46 -8.85 9.27
CA TYR A 137 4.50 -9.27 10.27
C TYR A 137 3.51 -8.15 10.57
N ILE A 138 2.23 -8.50 10.71
CA ILE A 138 1.18 -7.61 11.17
C ILE A 138 0.29 -8.35 12.15
N LEU A 139 0.20 -7.85 13.39
CA LEU A 139 -0.46 -8.54 14.50
C LEU A 139 -1.51 -7.67 15.19
N ASN A 140 -2.50 -8.31 15.81
CA ASN A 140 -3.50 -7.65 16.64
C ASN A 140 -3.38 -8.05 18.13
N SER A 141 -2.14 -8.24 18.61
CA SER A 141 -1.87 -8.81 19.94
C SER A 141 -0.56 -8.31 20.53
N ASN A 142 -0.36 -8.54 21.83
CA ASN A 142 0.97 -8.34 22.42
C ASN A 142 1.90 -9.47 21.97
N VAL A 143 3.17 -9.18 21.73
CA VAL A 143 4.13 -10.16 21.21
C VAL A 143 5.51 -9.99 21.83
N TRP A 144 6.19 -11.12 22.03
CA TRP A 144 7.61 -11.18 22.34
C TRP A 144 8.34 -11.88 21.20
N ILE A 145 9.29 -11.18 20.60
CA ILE A 145 10.17 -11.67 19.54
C ILE A 145 11.50 -12.04 20.19
N GLY A 146 11.83 -13.33 20.18
CA GLY A 146 13.05 -13.87 20.79
C GLY A 146 14.33 -13.42 20.09
N GLU A 147 15.46 -13.70 20.73
CA GLU A 147 16.81 -13.35 20.24
C GLU A 147 17.23 -14.07 18.95
N ASP A 148 16.58 -15.20 18.64
CA ASP A 148 16.82 -16.04 17.48
C ASP A 148 16.13 -15.56 16.20
N HIS A 149 15.34 -14.48 16.28
CA HIS A 149 14.62 -13.92 15.15
C HIS A 149 15.38 -12.78 14.45
N GLU A 150 15.41 -12.81 13.11
CA GLU A 150 15.90 -11.72 12.26
C GLU A 150 14.74 -11.14 11.42
N ILE A 151 14.31 -9.92 11.73
CA ILE A 151 13.17 -9.26 11.10
C ILE A 151 13.65 -8.35 9.95
N LYS A 152 13.41 -8.77 8.70
CA LYS A 152 13.91 -8.10 7.48
C LYS A 152 12.93 -7.11 6.82
N GLY A 153 11.74 -6.94 7.38
CA GLY A 153 10.70 -6.07 6.82
C GLY A 153 9.87 -5.41 7.91
N ILE A 154 8.95 -4.53 7.53
CA ILE A 154 8.16 -3.76 8.50
C ILE A 154 7.39 -4.71 9.43
N TYR A 155 7.55 -4.53 10.73
CA TYR A 155 6.85 -5.27 11.76
C TYR A 155 5.83 -4.34 12.42
N HIS A 156 4.57 -4.75 12.49
CA HIS A 156 3.52 -3.97 13.14
C HIS A 156 2.70 -4.81 14.11
N SER A 157 2.34 -4.23 15.25
CA SER A 157 1.28 -4.75 16.09
C SER A 157 0.34 -3.67 16.61
N ASN A 158 -0.95 -3.97 16.68
CA ASN A 158 -1.91 -3.14 17.43
C ASN A 158 -1.73 -3.25 18.95
N GLY A 159 -1.00 -4.27 19.42
CA GLY A 159 -0.60 -4.45 20.80
C GLY A 159 0.83 -3.94 21.05
N GLY A 160 1.37 -4.31 22.21
CA GLY A 160 2.75 -4.02 22.59
C GLY A 160 3.74 -5.06 22.06
N ILE A 161 4.98 -4.62 21.85
CA ILE A 161 6.04 -5.44 21.26
C ILE A 161 7.25 -5.41 22.18
N ARG A 162 7.68 -6.60 22.62
CA ARG A 162 9.04 -6.81 23.12
C ARG A 162 9.84 -7.45 22.00
N ILE A 163 10.92 -6.81 21.56
CA ILE A 163 11.80 -7.37 20.53
C ILE A 163 13.19 -7.53 21.11
N ASP A 164 13.67 -8.76 21.21
CA ASP A 164 15.03 -9.07 21.67
C ASP A 164 15.91 -9.65 20.54
N GLY A 165 15.33 -9.88 19.36
CA GLY A 165 16.01 -10.26 18.12
C GLY A 165 16.45 -9.07 17.27
N GLU A 166 16.95 -9.36 16.07
CA GLU A 166 17.43 -8.34 15.14
C GLU A 166 16.27 -7.73 14.32
N ASN A 167 16.36 -6.44 14.00
CA ASN A 167 15.46 -5.79 13.06
C ASN A 167 16.23 -4.91 12.07
N GLN A 168 15.95 -5.12 10.78
CA GLN A 168 16.51 -4.34 9.66
C GLN A 168 15.51 -3.32 9.09
N SER A 169 14.32 -3.24 9.70
CA SER A 169 13.24 -2.36 9.28
C SER A 169 12.47 -1.80 10.48
N LEU A 170 11.45 -1.00 10.18
CA LEU A 170 10.61 -0.36 11.19
C LEU A 170 9.84 -1.39 12.03
N VAL A 171 9.86 -1.20 13.34
CA VAL A 171 9.03 -1.95 14.30
C VAL A 171 8.05 -0.96 14.92
N THR A 172 6.76 -1.18 14.69
CA THR A 172 5.73 -0.19 15.02
C THR A 172 4.66 -0.78 15.92
N SER A 173 4.25 -0.03 16.94
CA SER A 173 3.16 -0.40 17.84
C SER A 173 2.08 0.66 17.84
N ALA A 174 0.81 0.22 17.82
CA ALA A 174 -0.31 1.14 17.99
C ALA A 174 -0.49 1.65 19.43
N LYS A 175 0.14 0.98 20.40
CA LYS A 175 0.09 1.37 21.79
C LYS A 175 1.21 2.36 22.08
N PRO A 176 0.95 3.47 22.79
CA PRO A 176 2.03 4.27 23.35
C PRO A 176 2.74 3.48 24.46
N GLU A 177 1.97 2.75 25.27
CA GLU A 177 2.44 1.92 26.38
C GLU A 177 1.51 0.72 26.59
N TRP A 178 2.00 -0.33 27.22
CA TRP A 178 1.24 -1.56 27.49
C TRP A 178 1.73 -2.28 28.76
N ALA A 179 0.86 -3.12 29.32
CA ALA A 179 1.20 -3.96 30.47
C ALA A 179 1.92 -5.25 30.01
N CYS A 180 3.22 -5.32 30.27
CA CYS A 180 4.04 -6.48 29.97
C CYS A 180 3.95 -7.51 31.11
N THR A 181 3.45 -8.70 30.79
CA THR A 181 3.29 -9.82 31.73
C THR A 181 4.49 -10.78 31.68
N SER A 182 4.56 -11.72 32.63
CA SER A 182 5.59 -12.77 32.67
C SER A 182 5.62 -13.64 31.41
N SER A 183 4.49 -13.80 30.71
CA SER A 183 4.41 -14.50 29.42
C SER A 183 5.23 -13.84 28.30
N PHE A 184 5.54 -12.55 28.43
CA PHE A 184 6.43 -11.81 27.53
C PHE A 184 7.81 -11.59 28.17
N GLY A 185 8.17 -12.44 29.14
CA GLY A 185 9.44 -12.39 29.86
C GLY A 185 9.59 -11.21 30.84
N CYS A 186 8.50 -10.51 31.21
CA CYS A 186 8.51 -9.41 32.18
C CYS A 186 8.21 -9.88 33.62
N SER A 187 8.71 -11.05 34.01
CA SER A 187 8.60 -11.53 35.41
C SER A 187 9.25 -10.57 36.39
N PHE A 188 10.36 -9.94 35.97
CA PHE A 188 10.92 -8.75 36.60
C PHE A 188 10.80 -7.60 35.60
N CYS A 189 10.29 -6.45 36.06
CA CYS A 189 10.05 -5.32 35.19
C CYS A 189 11.37 -4.73 34.69
N PRO A 190 11.63 -4.67 33.37
CA PRO A 190 12.92 -4.21 32.83
C PRO A 190 12.99 -2.67 32.81
N ILE A 191 13.26 -2.10 33.97
CA ILE A 191 13.28 -0.63 34.16
C ILE A 191 14.39 0.03 33.32
N SER A 192 15.51 -0.66 33.12
CA SER A 192 16.60 -0.20 32.24
C SER A 192 16.18 -0.03 30.78
N SER A 193 15.14 -0.74 30.35
CA SER A 193 14.58 -0.70 28.99
C SER A 193 13.42 0.29 28.85
N GLY A 194 13.27 1.22 29.80
CA GLY A 194 12.22 2.24 29.78
C GLY A 194 10.87 1.79 30.34
N CYS A 195 10.78 0.57 30.89
CA CYS A 195 9.57 0.12 31.60
C CYS A 195 9.50 0.70 33.02
N ARG A 196 8.32 0.67 33.63
CA ARG A 196 8.10 1.10 35.01
C ARG A 196 7.09 0.21 35.71
N VAL A 197 7.23 0.08 37.02
CA VAL A 197 6.25 -0.62 37.85
C VAL A 197 5.15 0.35 38.24
N GLN A 198 3.90 -0.01 37.94
CA GLN A 198 2.70 0.72 38.35
C GLN A 198 1.76 -0.24 39.09
N GLY A 199 1.76 -0.17 40.42
CA GLY A 199 1.04 -1.15 41.24
C GLY A 199 1.68 -2.54 41.11
N THR A 200 0.91 -3.53 40.65
CA THR A 200 1.39 -4.89 40.35
C THR A 200 1.87 -5.06 38.91
N ASP A 201 1.62 -4.07 38.05
CA ASP A 201 1.83 -4.21 36.61
C ASP A 201 3.16 -3.59 36.18
N CYS A 202 3.83 -4.23 35.23
CA CYS A 202 4.98 -3.65 34.54
C CYS A 202 4.51 -2.96 33.27
N ILE A 203 4.55 -1.63 33.25
CA ILE A 203 4.15 -0.82 32.09
C ILE A 203 5.39 -0.51 31.25
N CYS A 204 5.37 -0.94 30.00
CA CYS A 204 6.45 -0.76 29.05
C CYS A 204 6.01 0.14 27.88
N PRO A 205 6.97 0.79 27.18
CA PRO A 205 6.69 1.48 25.93
C PRO A 205 6.08 0.53 24.88
N GLY A 206 5.38 1.08 23.89
CA GLY A 206 4.74 0.32 22.82
C GLY A 206 5.66 -0.68 22.13
N VAL A 207 6.93 -0.30 21.94
CA VAL A 207 8.00 -1.20 21.52
C VAL A 207 9.20 -1.01 22.44
N PHE A 208 9.77 -2.11 22.95
CA PHE A 208 11.02 -2.06 23.71
C PHE A 208 11.86 -3.31 23.48
N THR A 209 13.13 -3.25 23.87
CA THR A 209 14.09 -4.35 23.82
C THR A 209 14.83 -4.48 25.15
N THR A 210 15.25 -5.68 25.50
CA THR A 210 16.13 -5.96 26.65
C THR A 210 17.52 -6.43 26.22
N THR A 211 17.79 -6.48 24.92
CA THR A 211 19.06 -6.92 24.33
C THR A 211 19.67 -5.80 23.48
N ASP A 212 20.94 -5.97 23.13
CA ASP A 212 21.65 -5.07 22.22
C ASP A 212 21.51 -5.50 20.75
N ASN A 213 20.77 -6.59 20.47
CA ASN A 213 20.61 -7.13 19.11
C ASN A 213 19.65 -6.30 18.27
N SER A 214 18.65 -5.68 18.90
CA SER A 214 17.68 -4.85 18.20
C SER A 214 18.25 -3.46 17.89
N THR A 215 17.63 -2.76 16.94
CA THR A 215 17.95 -1.37 16.60
C THR A 215 16.78 -0.45 17.03
N PRO A 216 16.83 0.15 18.25
CA PRO A 216 15.73 0.94 18.79
C PRO A 216 15.39 2.21 18.01
N ASP A 217 16.34 2.75 17.24
CA ASP A 217 16.10 3.93 16.36
C ASP A 217 15.03 3.68 15.28
N LEU A 218 14.74 2.40 15.00
CA LEU A 218 13.70 1.98 14.06
C LEU A 218 12.36 1.70 14.74
N PHE A 219 12.23 1.96 16.04
CA PHE A 219 10.99 1.76 16.78
C PHE A 219 10.12 3.01 16.69
N ILE A 220 8.86 2.85 16.28
CA ILE A 220 7.90 3.95 16.18
C ILE A 220 6.63 3.60 16.95
N PHE A 221 6.34 4.38 17.98
CA PHE A 221 5.12 4.27 18.77
C PHE A 221 4.78 5.61 19.45
N PRO A 222 3.49 5.97 19.57
CA PRO A 222 2.34 5.27 19.00
C PRO A 222 2.23 5.46 17.48
N TYR A 223 1.86 4.40 16.77
CA TYR A 223 1.57 4.39 15.33
C TYR A 223 0.06 4.15 15.10
N PRO A 224 -0.55 4.57 13.98
CA PRO A 224 -1.94 4.22 13.71
C PRO A 224 -2.17 2.70 13.71
N SER A 225 -3.27 2.24 14.33
CA SER A 225 -3.64 0.83 14.35
C SER A 225 -4.06 0.33 12.97
N PHE A 226 -3.72 -0.92 12.66
CA PHE A 226 -4.23 -1.62 11.50
C PHE A 226 -5.65 -2.17 11.74
N ASP A 227 -6.56 -1.98 10.78
CA ASP A 227 -7.94 -2.47 10.89
C ASP A 227 -8.06 -3.92 10.38
N PHE A 228 -7.98 -4.88 11.32
CA PHE A 228 -8.18 -6.30 11.02
C PHE A 228 -9.66 -6.65 10.71
N ALA A 229 -10.63 -5.91 11.27
CA ALA A 229 -12.06 -6.20 11.05
C ALA A 229 -12.47 -5.90 9.60
N GLY A 230 -11.83 -4.90 8.98
CA GLY A 230 -11.96 -4.61 7.55
C GLY A 230 -11.56 -5.79 6.64
N VAL A 231 -10.72 -6.71 7.10
CA VAL A 231 -10.32 -7.91 6.35
C VAL A 231 -11.47 -8.94 6.31
N THR A 232 -12.16 -9.18 7.43
CA THR A 232 -13.26 -10.16 7.52
C THR A 232 -14.48 -9.75 6.69
N ILE A 233 -14.86 -8.47 6.71
CA ILE A 233 -15.95 -7.94 5.86
C ILE A 233 -15.65 -8.17 4.36
N ASN A 234 -14.36 -8.21 3.99
CA ASN A 234 -13.92 -8.43 2.62
C ASN A 234 -14.20 -9.87 2.12
N LEU A 235 -14.26 -10.89 2.99
CA LEU A 235 -14.52 -12.29 2.57
C LEU A 235 -15.86 -12.44 1.83
N SER A 236 -16.90 -11.73 2.29
CA SER A 236 -18.20 -11.69 1.60
C SER A 236 -18.11 -11.09 0.19
N THR A 237 -17.27 -10.07 0.03
CA THR A 237 -17.01 -9.39 -1.23
C THR A 237 -16.17 -10.27 -2.16
N MET A 238 -15.19 -10.98 -1.61
CA MET A 238 -14.38 -11.97 -2.32
C MET A 238 -15.24 -13.11 -2.87
N LYS A 239 -16.19 -13.63 -2.08
CA LYS A 239 -17.16 -14.64 -2.56
C LYS A 239 -17.95 -14.14 -3.77
N MET A 240 -18.47 -12.92 -3.71
CA MET A 240 -19.23 -12.34 -4.82
C MET A 240 -18.35 -12.14 -6.07
N ALA A 241 -17.13 -11.63 -5.91
CA ALA A 241 -16.18 -11.45 -7.00
C ALA A 241 -15.76 -12.80 -7.64
N ALA A 242 -15.54 -13.82 -6.81
CA ALA A 242 -15.22 -15.17 -7.27
C ALA A 242 -16.37 -15.77 -8.09
N LYS A 243 -17.63 -15.57 -7.68
CA LYS A 243 -18.81 -16.00 -8.46
C LYS A 243 -18.97 -15.24 -9.77
N ALA A 244 -18.55 -13.97 -9.83
CA ALA A 244 -18.73 -13.13 -11.00
C ALA A 244 -17.67 -13.37 -12.09
N GLY A 245 -16.42 -13.65 -11.72
CA GLY A 245 -15.34 -13.85 -12.70
C GLY A 245 -14.10 -14.56 -12.20
N GLY A 246 -14.08 -15.01 -10.94
CA GLY A 246 -13.03 -15.87 -10.40
C GLY A 246 -13.45 -17.33 -10.39
N ILE A 247 -12.91 -18.09 -9.44
CA ILE A 247 -13.28 -19.49 -9.19
C ILE A 247 -14.02 -19.56 -7.86
N TYR A 248 -15.27 -20.01 -7.88
CA TYR A 248 -16.05 -20.27 -6.66
C TYR A 248 -16.29 -21.76 -6.50
N LEU A 249 -15.84 -22.31 -5.38
CA LEU A 249 -16.06 -23.71 -4.99
C LEU A 249 -17.09 -23.74 -3.86
N ARG A 250 -18.25 -24.33 -4.15
CA ARG A 250 -19.32 -24.59 -3.18
C ARG A 250 -18.86 -25.65 -2.15
N PRO A 251 -19.57 -25.88 -1.04
CA PRO A 251 -19.21 -26.93 -0.09
C PRO A 251 -19.05 -28.31 -0.76
N SER A 252 -17.98 -29.04 -0.42
CA SER A 252 -17.66 -30.31 -1.09
C SER A 252 -18.75 -31.37 -0.90
N ILE A 253 -19.45 -31.31 0.23
CA ILE A 253 -20.56 -32.21 0.59
C ILE A 253 -21.75 -32.12 -0.37
N GLU A 254 -21.94 -30.97 -1.04
CA GLU A 254 -23.00 -30.79 -2.05
C GLU A 254 -22.68 -31.51 -3.36
N ILE A 255 -21.40 -31.79 -3.62
CA ILE A 255 -20.93 -32.51 -4.82
C ILE A 255 -20.80 -34.00 -4.53
N ASN A 256 -20.23 -34.34 -3.37
CA ASN A 256 -20.10 -35.72 -2.91
C ASN A 256 -20.45 -35.79 -1.41
N PRO A 257 -21.43 -36.61 -0.98
CA PRO A 257 -21.82 -36.72 0.43
C PRO A 257 -20.69 -37.09 1.40
N GLN A 258 -19.58 -37.66 0.91
CA GLN A 258 -18.38 -37.98 1.68
C GLN A 258 -17.33 -36.86 1.67
N GLY A 259 -17.60 -35.73 1.02
CA GLY A 259 -16.70 -34.59 0.91
C GLY A 259 -16.29 -34.04 2.28
N LYS A 260 -15.00 -33.78 2.44
CA LYS A 260 -14.36 -33.26 3.65
C LYS A 260 -13.54 -31.98 3.41
N GLY A 261 -13.73 -31.35 2.25
CA GLY A 261 -12.93 -30.21 1.81
C GLY A 261 -12.28 -30.43 0.45
N TYR A 262 -11.41 -29.47 0.11
CA TYR A 262 -10.73 -29.41 -1.17
C TYR A 262 -9.22 -29.43 -1.02
N ARG A 263 -8.54 -30.14 -1.91
CA ARG A 263 -7.11 -29.96 -2.16
C ARG A 263 -6.94 -29.22 -3.48
N LEU A 264 -6.28 -28.07 -3.43
CA LEU A 264 -6.02 -27.24 -4.60
C LEU A 264 -4.56 -27.34 -4.98
N LYS A 265 -4.29 -27.92 -6.15
CA LYS A 265 -2.93 -28.02 -6.68
C LYS A 265 -2.71 -26.97 -7.77
N LEU A 266 -1.93 -25.96 -7.44
CA LEU A 266 -1.49 -24.92 -8.35
C LEU A 266 -0.43 -25.48 -9.30
N ARG A 267 -0.51 -25.09 -10.57
CA ARG A 267 0.34 -25.59 -11.64
C ARG A 267 1.09 -24.46 -12.37
N PRO A 268 2.29 -24.74 -12.91
CA PRO A 268 3.09 -23.78 -13.68
C PRO A 268 2.48 -23.40 -15.04
N ASP A 269 1.34 -23.96 -15.44
CA ASP A 269 0.56 -23.55 -16.61
C ASP A 269 -0.59 -22.58 -16.28
N ASN A 270 -0.57 -21.95 -15.10
CA ASN A 270 -1.61 -21.04 -14.59
C ASN A 270 -3.00 -21.71 -14.51
N LYS A 271 -3.00 -22.97 -14.07
CA LYS A 271 -4.21 -23.75 -13.80
C LYS A 271 -4.19 -24.25 -12.37
N VAL A 272 -5.37 -24.55 -11.86
CA VAL A 272 -5.59 -25.18 -10.56
C VAL A 272 -6.31 -26.50 -10.76
N GLU A 273 -5.77 -27.57 -10.21
CA GLU A 273 -6.49 -28.84 -10.09
C GLU A 273 -7.29 -28.82 -8.79
N VAL A 274 -8.59 -29.07 -8.91
CA VAL A 274 -9.53 -29.12 -7.81
C VAL A 274 -9.78 -30.59 -7.46
N TRP A 275 -9.26 -31.01 -6.32
CA TRP A 275 -9.45 -32.36 -5.79
C TRP A 275 -10.45 -32.33 -4.65
N ILE A 276 -11.41 -33.25 -4.65
CA ILE A 276 -12.34 -33.43 -3.53
C ILE A 276 -11.76 -34.48 -2.60
N ILE A 277 -11.62 -34.12 -1.33
CA ILE A 277 -11.15 -35.04 -0.29
C ILE A 277 -12.35 -35.82 0.25
N THR A 278 -12.23 -37.15 0.28
CA THR A 278 -13.27 -38.06 0.79
C THR A 278 -12.84 -38.81 2.05
N GLY A 279 -11.56 -38.75 2.41
CA GLY A 279 -11.00 -39.41 3.57
C GLY A 279 -9.86 -38.60 4.19
N LEU A 280 -9.93 -38.44 5.51
CA LEU A 280 -8.90 -37.81 6.33
C LEU A 280 -8.50 -38.78 7.45
N SER A 281 -7.22 -38.77 7.80
CA SER A 281 -6.64 -39.52 8.92
C SER A 281 -6.26 -38.56 10.05
N SER A 282 -6.42 -39.02 11.29
CA SER A 282 -6.11 -38.24 12.48
C SER A 282 -4.62 -38.28 12.84
N THR A 283 -4.10 -37.15 13.31
CA THR A 283 -2.81 -37.02 14.00
C THR A 283 -3.04 -36.42 15.40
N TYR A 284 -2.17 -36.72 16.36
CA TYR A 284 -2.28 -36.13 17.70
C TYR A 284 -1.54 -34.80 17.72
N ALA A 285 -2.25 -33.72 18.03
CA ALA A 285 -1.76 -32.35 17.91
C ALA A 285 -2.16 -31.51 19.13
N TYR A 286 -1.53 -30.33 19.23
CA TYR A 286 -1.80 -29.37 20.29
C TYR A 286 -2.12 -28.00 19.69
N SER A 287 -3.24 -27.40 20.10
CA SER A 287 -3.58 -26.00 19.80
C SER A 287 -3.85 -25.25 21.10
N LEU A 288 -3.68 -23.92 21.08
CA LEU A 288 -4.04 -23.08 22.23
C LEU A 288 -5.55 -23.05 22.49
N GLU A 289 -6.34 -23.29 21.45
CA GLU A 289 -7.81 -23.29 21.48
C GLU A 289 -8.39 -24.56 22.09
N GLU A 290 -7.85 -25.72 21.69
CA GLU A 290 -8.44 -27.04 21.99
C GLU A 290 -7.57 -27.88 22.93
N GLY A 291 -6.34 -27.44 23.21
CA GLY A 291 -5.36 -28.24 23.95
C GLY A 291 -4.88 -29.43 23.12
N TRP A 292 -4.64 -30.58 23.77
CA TRP A 292 -4.30 -31.81 23.05
C TRP A 292 -5.56 -32.46 22.44
N HIS A 293 -5.54 -32.65 21.13
CA HIS A 293 -6.69 -33.16 20.36
C HIS A 293 -6.22 -33.97 19.15
N TYR A 294 -7.17 -34.61 18.47
CA TYR A 294 -6.92 -35.34 17.23
C TYR A 294 -7.30 -34.48 16.03
N ASP A 295 -6.29 -34.08 15.27
CA ASP A 295 -6.44 -33.28 14.06
C ASP A 295 -6.56 -34.15 12.82
N TYR A 296 -7.54 -33.88 11.98
CA TYR A 296 -7.81 -34.65 10.76
C TYR A 296 -7.19 -33.99 9.53
N PHE A 297 -5.87 -33.81 9.52
CA PHE A 297 -5.17 -33.06 8.47
C PHE A 297 -4.53 -33.91 7.37
N ILE A 298 -4.38 -35.22 7.60
CA ILE A 298 -3.68 -36.11 6.66
C ILE A 298 -4.69 -36.67 5.65
N ILE A 299 -4.50 -36.36 4.37
CA ILE A 299 -5.38 -36.84 3.30
C ILE A 299 -5.16 -38.33 3.07
N SER A 300 -6.20 -39.15 3.28
CA SER A 300 -6.15 -40.60 3.06
C SER A 300 -6.84 -41.04 1.77
N ASN A 301 -7.85 -40.32 1.31
CA ASN A 301 -8.51 -40.58 0.03
C ASN A 301 -9.05 -39.30 -0.62
N GLN A 302 -8.89 -39.19 -1.93
CA GLN A 302 -9.30 -38.04 -2.73
C GLN A 302 -9.44 -38.42 -4.20
N TYR A 303 -10.13 -37.61 -4.98
CA TYR A 303 -10.19 -37.74 -6.44
C TYR A 303 -10.20 -36.37 -7.12
N LEU A 304 -9.69 -36.33 -8.35
CA LEU A 304 -9.71 -35.13 -9.17
C LEU A 304 -11.15 -34.85 -9.59
N TYR A 305 -11.68 -33.70 -9.20
CA TYR A 305 -13.01 -33.26 -9.60
C TYR A 305 -12.94 -32.55 -10.95
N GLU A 306 -12.08 -31.52 -11.06
CA GLU A 306 -11.89 -30.76 -12.28
C GLU A 306 -10.55 -30.00 -12.29
N THR A 307 -10.17 -29.46 -13.45
CA THR A 307 -9.00 -28.60 -13.61
C THR A 307 -9.45 -27.29 -14.26
N LEU A 308 -9.22 -26.18 -13.57
CA LEU A 308 -9.69 -24.86 -13.99
C LEU A 308 -8.51 -23.94 -14.32
N PRO A 309 -8.59 -23.13 -15.39
CA PRO A 309 -7.64 -22.04 -15.58
C PRO A 309 -7.91 -20.93 -14.55
N VAL A 310 -6.83 -20.36 -13.98
CA VAL A 310 -6.98 -19.19 -13.09
C VAL A 310 -7.18 -17.95 -13.96
N PRO A 311 -8.33 -17.25 -13.88
CA PRO A 311 -8.62 -16.10 -14.73
C PRO A 311 -7.63 -14.95 -14.47
N SER A 312 -6.98 -14.43 -15.52
CA SER A 312 -5.99 -13.34 -15.39
C SER A 312 -6.57 -12.03 -14.85
N ASP A 313 -7.85 -11.82 -15.11
CA ASP A 313 -8.63 -10.61 -14.86
C ASP A 313 -9.30 -10.67 -13.48
N CYS A 314 -9.43 -11.87 -12.92
CA CYS A 314 -9.79 -12.10 -11.53
C CYS A 314 -9.17 -13.40 -11.01
N SER A 315 -7.91 -13.32 -10.58
CA SER A 315 -7.17 -14.45 -10.02
C SER A 315 -7.58 -14.77 -8.57
N LEU A 316 -8.88 -14.80 -8.31
CA LEU A 316 -9.46 -15.05 -7.00
C LEU A 316 -10.15 -16.41 -6.99
N ILE A 317 -9.78 -17.23 -6.01
CA ILE A 317 -10.40 -18.51 -5.71
C ILE A 317 -11.06 -18.41 -4.34
N PHE A 318 -12.34 -18.70 -4.26
CA PHE A 318 -13.10 -18.72 -3.01
C PHE A 318 -13.65 -20.13 -2.75
N VAL A 319 -13.42 -20.65 -1.55
CA VAL A 319 -13.78 -22.02 -1.14
C VAL A 319 -14.62 -21.97 0.13
N GLU A 320 -15.79 -22.63 0.12
CA GLU A 320 -16.72 -22.70 1.27
C GLU A 320 -16.46 -23.89 2.20
N ASP A 321 -15.25 -24.45 2.17
CA ASP A 321 -14.90 -25.69 2.86
C ASP A 321 -13.40 -25.69 3.20
N ASN A 322 -12.96 -26.60 4.07
CA ASN A 322 -11.56 -26.71 4.46
C ASN A 322 -10.65 -26.92 3.24
N LEU A 323 -9.45 -26.34 3.29
CA LEU A 323 -8.59 -26.20 2.12
C LEU A 323 -7.16 -26.69 2.37
N TRP A 324 -6.65 -27.52 1.46
CA TRP A 324 -5.25 -27.95 1.39
C TRP A 324 -4.61 -27.44 0.10
N PRO A 325 -3.98 -26.25 0.10
CA PRO A 325 -3.32 -25.71 -1.08
C PRO A 325 -1.91 -26.28 -1.21
N GLU A 326 -1.49 -26.56 -2.45
CA GLU A 326 -0.14 -27.05 -2.76
C GLU A 326 0.28 -26.67 -4.19
N GLY A 327 1.54 -26.94 -4.51
CA GLY A 327 2.04 -26.90 -5.89
C GLY A 327 2.88 -25.68 -6.19
N GLU A 328 2.81 -25.23 -7.44
CA GLU A 328 3.65 -24.15 -7.98
C GLU A 328 2.78 -23.00 -8.48
N VAL A 329 2.99 -21.83 -7.88
CA VAL A 329 2.27 -20.58 -8.17
C VAL A 329 2.89 -19.95 -9.41
N LYS A 330 2.04 -19.57 -10.37
CA LYS A 330 2.39 -18.75 -11.52
C LYS A 330 1.43 -17.57 -11.63
N GLY A 331 1.98 -16.38 -11.78
CA GLY A 331 1.24 -15.14 -11.66
C GLY A 331 0.77 -14.89 -10.23
N LYS A 332 -0.16 -13.93 -10.09
CA LYS A 332 -0.74 -13.57 -8.80
C LYS A 332 -2.04 -14.34 -8.60
N VAL A 333 -2.16 -15.04 -7.47
CA VAL A 333 -3.37 -15.79 -7.10
C VAL A 333 -3.75 -15.45 -5.66
N THR A 334 -5.03 -15.18 -5.44
CA THR A 334 -5.61 -15.03 -4.09
C THR A 334 -6.57 -16.18 -3.85
N ILE A 335 -6.41 -16.88 -2.74
CA ILE A 335 -7.26 -17.99 -2.33
C ILE A 335 -7.81 -17.66 -0.95
N ALA A 336 -9.14 -17.67 -0.81
CA ALA A 336 -9.82 -17.52 0.46
C ALA A 336 -10.67 -18.76 0.74
N SER A 337 -10.56 -19.25 1.97
CA SER A 337 -11.40 -20.30 2.53
C SER A 337 -12.26 -19.69 3.63
N ALA A 338 -13.57 -19.70 3.45
CA ALA A 338 -14.52 -19.24 4.45
C ALA A 338 -15.92 -19.81 4.18
N ASN A 339 -16.62 -20.23 5.23
CA ASN A 339 -17.98 -20.75 5.14
C ASN A 339 -18.97 -19.65 5.51
N LEU A 340 -19.43 -18.94 4.49
CA LEU A 340 -20.40 -17.86 4.64
C LEU A 340 -21.84 -18.37 4.55
N ILE A 341 -22.05 -19.69 4.61
CA ILE A 341 -23.36 -20.34 4.58
C ILE A 341 -23.81 -20.71 6.00
N ASN A 342 -22.93 -21.31 6.79
CA ASN A 342 -23.19 -21.67 8.17
C ASN A 342 -22.27 -20.87 9.11
N PRO A 343 -22.80 -19.89 9.86
CA PRO A 343 -21.98 -19.03 10.73
C PRO A 343 -21.41 -19.73 11.97
N ASN A 344 -21.69 -21.02 12.17
CA ASN A 344 -21.15 -21.81 13.28
C ASN A 344 -20.04 -22.77 12.85
N LEU A 345 -19.67 -22.79 11.57
CA LEU A 345 -18.65 -23.67 11.03
C LEU A 345 -17.65 -22.82 10.28
N ASP A 346 -16.52 -22.50 10.90
CA ASP A 346 -15.46 -21.77 10.22
C ASP A 346 -14.52 -22.72 9.50
N THR A 347 -13.95 -22.30 8.37
CA THR A 347 -13.03 -23.15 7.60
C THR A 347 -11.57 -22.89 7.93
N ASP A 348 -10.78 -23.97 7.93
CA ASP A 348 -9.34 -23.97 8.10
C ASP A 348 -8.60 -24.18 6.78
N VAL A 349 -7.40 -23.61 6.70
CA VAL A 349 -6.46 -23.84 5.61
C VAL A 349 -5.25 -24.59 6.15
N VAL A 350 -4.89 -25.70 5.52
CA VAL A 350 -3.80 -26.58 5.97
C VAL A 350 -2.69 -26.64 4.92
N LEU A 351 -1.55 -26.06 5.26
CA LEU A 351 -0.31 -26.12 4.48
C LEU A 351 0.41 -27.45 4.73
N ALA A 352 0.03 -28.49 3.99
CA ALA A 352 0.63 -29.82 4.13
C ALA A 352 2.01 -29.96 3.47
N ASN A 353 2.33 -29.10 2.50
CA ASN A 353 3.57 -29.15 1.75
C ASN A 353 4.05 -27.74 1.39
N ASN A 354 5.30 -27.63 0.93
CA ASN A 354 5.84 -26.40 0.39
C ASN A 354 5.04 -25.93 -0.84
N ILE A 355 4.82 -24.63 -0.92
CA ILE A 355 4.30 -23.94 -2.10
C ILE A 355 5.46 -23.21 -2.75
N ASN A 356 5.71 -23.52 -4.02
CA ASN A 356 6.80 -22.92 -4.78
C ASN A 356 6.29 -21.82 -5.70
N TYR A 357 7.17 -20.89 -6.07
CA TYR A 357 6.90 -19.88 -7.09
C TYR A 357 7.66 -20.22 -8.36
N SER A 358 7.04 -20.04 -9.53
CA SER A 358 7.70 -20.28 -10.82
C SER A 358 8.79 -19.24 -11.11
N LEU A 359 8.60 -18.01 -10.60
CA LEU A 359 9.52 -16.88 -10.68
C LEU A 359 9.65 -16.19 -9.32
N ALA A 360 10.88 -15.83 -8.94
CA ALA A 360 11.19 -15.14 -7.68
C ALA A 360 11.35 -13.61 -7.84
N ASP A 361 10.94 -13.04 -8.98
CA ASP A 361 11.09 -11.61 -9.31
C ASP A 361 9.90 -10.74 -8.84
N GLY A 362 8.93 -11.33 -8.14
CA GLY A 362 7.71 -10.67 -7.66
C GLY A 362 6.58 -10.59 -8.68
N SER A 363 6.74 -11.19 -9.86
CA SER A 363 5.62 -11.38 -10.81
C SER A 363 4.64 -12.45 -10.31
N ASP A 364 5.14 -13.48 -9.64
CA ASP A 364 4.35 -14.50 -8.96
C ASP A 364 4.05 -14.10 -7.51
N GLY A 365 2.86 -14.45 -7.03
CA GLY A 365 2.47 -14.17 -5.65
C GLY A 365 1.23 -14.93 -5.23
N LEU A 366 1.25 -15.44 -4.00
CA LEU A 366 0.11 -16.12 -3.40
C LEU A 366 -0.38 -15.31 -2.20
N THR A 367 -1.68 -15.05 -2.16
CA THR A 367 -2.37 -14.62 -0.94
C THR A 367 -3.30 -15.75 -0.53
N LEU A 368 -3.15 -16.21 0.71
CA LEU A 368 -3.94 -17.30 1.25
C LEU A 368 -4.63 -16.81 2.52
N ILE A 369 -5.95 -16.99 2.58
CA ILE A 369 -6.78 -16.50 3.69
C ILE A 369 -7.64 -17.66 4.18
N GLY A 370 -7.54 -17.97 5.47
CA GLY A 370 -8.48 -18.84 6.17
C GLY A 370 -9.38 -18.01 7.08
N GLU A 371 -10.65 -18.38 7.18
CA GLU A 371 -11.62 -17.76 8.09
C GLU A 371 -11.24 -17.99 9.56
N ARG A 372 -10.85 -19.23 9.89
CA ARG A 372 -10.41 -19.61 11.22
C ARG A 372 -8.89 -19.65 11.32
N ASN A 373 -8.26 -20.71 10.82
CA ASN A 373 -6.81 -20.89 10.92
C ASN A 373 -6.11 -21.08 9.58
N VAL A 374 -4.84 -20.70 9.56
CA VAL A 374 -3.84 -21.17 8.58
C VAL A 374 -2.83 -22.04 9.33
N LEU A 375 -2.95 -23.35 9.15
CA LEU A 375 -2.24 -24.37 9.89
C LEU A 375 -1.09 -24.93 9.05
N ILE A 376 0.02 -25.27 9.71
CA ILE A 376 1.10 -26.04 9.09
C ILE A 376 0.82 -27.51 9.38
N GLY A 377 0.68 -28.31 8.32
CA GLY A 377 0.43 -29.74 8.44
C GLY A 377 1.64 -30.49 9.06
N PRO A 378 1.40 -31.68 9.64
CA PRO A 378 2.44 -32.52 10.23
C PRO A 378 3.44 -33.10 9.22
#